data_AF-R5P8J0-F1
#
_entry.id   AF-R5P8J0-F1
#
_cell.length_a   1.000
_cell.length_b   1.000
_cell.length_c   1.000
_cell.angle_alpha   90.00
_cell.angle_beta   90.00
_cell.angle_gamma   90.00
#
_symmetry.space_group_name_H-M   'P 1'
#
loop_
_entity.id
_entity.type
_entity.pdbx_description
1 polymer ?
#
loop_
_entity_poly.entity_id
_entity_poly.type
_entity_poly.pdbx_seq_one_letter_code
_entity_poly.pdbx_strand_id
1 'polypeptide(L)'
;MDLAEQELKQVKSEIRTDKLKSVATDTATALASSVGSLFGSGKMKSLERENEDLRDEIATHEETIEQLQAKIGTMQNEHRQAMMNKENEHRKVLEAKEAKHNEELNFLNLLYMKARRWFPDLADLLKIEKECSEIGINSSNFSTLLDYKEHKFNGNLFSPEHRRKFELNNTPIQIVRDTDNRLKLHINHKPIKEWFMEQWEKLRQAIHRPMQPPKQNRGMKL
;
A
#
# COMPACT_ATOMS: atom_id res chain seq x y z
N MET A 1 38.98 -34.99 -116.73
CA MET A 1 38.75 -35.00 -115.26
C MET A 1 38.18 -33.64 -114.90
N ASP A 2 36.87 -33.40 -115.06
CA ASP A 2 36.35 -32.04 -114.77
C ASP A 2 34.84 -31.93 -114.46
N LEU A 3 34.19 -32.98 -113.93
CA LEU A 3 32.77 -32.92 -113.53
C LEU A 3 32.57 -33.15 -112.02
N ALA A 4 33.33 -34.10 -111.45
CA ALA A 4 33.24 -34.44 -110.02
C ALA A 4 33.73 -33.31 -109.09
N GLU A 5 34.70 -32.49 -109.50
CA GLU A 5 35.16 -31.35 -108.68
C GLU A 5 34.17 -30.19 -108.65
N GLN A 6 33.38 -30.02 -109.71
CA GLN A 6 32.42 -28.92 -109.81
C GLN A 6 31.17 -29.21 -108.96
N GLU A 7 30.66 -30.45 -109.00
CA GLU A 7 29.56 -30.88 -108.14
C GLU A 7 29.93 -30.85 -106.65
N LEU A 8 31.17 -31.24 -106.31
CA LEU A 8 31.61 -31.23 -104.92
C LEU A 8 31.75 -29.81 -104.35
N LYS A 9 32.12 -28.84 -105.18
CA LYS A 9 32.09 -27.41 -104.78
C LYS A 9 30.67 -26.90 -104.58
N GLN A 10 29.73 -27.27 -105.45
CA GLN A 10 28.34 -26.83 -105.37
C GLN A 10 27.61 -27.41 -104.14
N VAL A 11 27.76 -28.72 -103.91
CA VAL A 11 27.19 -29.41 -102.74
C VAL A 11 27.80 -28.86 -101.44
N LYS A 12 29.09 -28.51 -101.43
CA LYS A 12 29.74 -27.91 -100.26
C LYS A 12 29.27 -26.47 -99.99
N SER A 13 28.95 -25.69 -101.02
CA SER A 13 28.35 -24.37 -100.83
C SER A 13 26.93 -24.45 -100.30
N GLU A 14 26.07 -25.31 -100.88
CA GLU A 14 24.67 -25.48 -100.44
C GLU A 14 24.56 -26.01 -99.02
N ILE A 15 25.36 -27.02 -98.66
CA ILE A 15 25.41 -27.55 -97.29
C ILE A 15 25.83 -26.48 -96.29
N ARG A 16 26.72 -25.56 -96.70
CA ARG A 16 27.21 -24.50 -95.81
C ARG A 16 26.20 -23.37 -95.66
N THR A 17 25.49 -22.97 -96.72
CA THR A 17 24.52 -21.86 -96.63
C THR A 17 23.20 -22.27 -95.99
N ASP A 18 22.63 -23.42 -96.36
CA ASP A 18 21.26 -23.73 -95.94
C ASP A 18 21.20 -24.30 -94.52
N LYS A 19 22.17 -25.12 -94.13
CA LYS A 19 22.25 -25.61 -92.74
C LYS A 19 22.65 -24.52 -91.75
N LEU A 20 23.56 -23.62 -92.11
CA LEU A 20 23.91 -22.50 -91.22
C LEU A 20 22.75 -21.51 -91.08
N LYS A 21 22.00 -21.24 -92.15
CA LYS A 21 20.79 -20.42 -92.07
C LYS A 21 19.73 -21.08 -91.20
N SER A 22 19.41 -22.36 -91.44
CA SER A 22 18.43 -23.11 -90.65
C SER A 22 18.80 -23.14 -89.16
N VAL A 23 20.05 -23.48 -88.82
CA VAL A 23 20.49 -23.55 -87.41
C VAL A 23 20.47 -22.17 -86.77
N ALA A 24 20.86 -21.11 -87.50
CA ALA A 24 20.78 -19.74 -86.99
C ALA A 24 19.32 -19.28 -86.78
N THR A 25 18.40 -19.65 -87.69
CA THR A 25 16.98 -19.31 -87.55
C THR A 25 16.29 -20.11 -86.44
N ASP A 26 16.64 -21.39 -86.28
CA ASP A 26 16.04 -22.26 -85.28
C ASP A 26 16.53 -21.89 -83.87
N THR A 27 17.81 -21.55 -83.72
CA THR A 27 18.35 -21.05 -82.45
C THR A 27 17.80 -19.66 -82.09
N ALA A 28 17.66 -18.75 -83.06
CA ALA A 28 17.01 -17.45 -82.85
C ALA A 28 15.52 -17.59 -82.48
N THR A 29 14.80 -18.53 -83.10
CA THR A 29 13.38 -18.80 -82.80
C THR A 29 13.21 -19.48 -81.44
N ALA A 30 14.11 -20.40 -81.08
CA ALA A 30 14.14 -21.03 -79.76
C ALA A 30 14.50 -20.04 -78.64
N LEU A 31 15.39 -19.08 -78.91
CA LEU A 31 15.72 -17.99 -77.97
C LEU A 31 14.57 -16.98 -77.84
N ALA A 32 13.93 -16.58 -78.95
CA ALA A 32 12.80 -15.65 -78.91
C ALA A 32 11.56 -16.26 -78.21
N SER A 33 11.31 -17.55 -78.41
CA SER A 33 10.20 -18.27 -77.76
C SER A 33 10.45 -18.59 -76.28
N SER A 34 11.70 -18.85 -75.86
CA SER A 34 12.03 -19.07 -74.44
C SER A 34 11.97 -17.77 -73.62
N VAL A 35 12.42 -16.63 -74.15
CA VAL A 35 12.31 -15.33 -73.47
C VAL A 35 10.88 -14.76 -73.55
N GLY A 36 10.19 -14.94 -74.67
CA GLY A 36 8.81 -14.47 -74.86
C GLY A 36 7.77 -15.20 -74.00
N SER A 37 8.02 -16.46 -73.63
CA SER A 37 7.12 -17.25 -72.78
C SER A 37 7.33 -17.02 -71.27
N LEU A 38 8.55 -16.67 -70.86
CA LEU A 38 8.86 -16.31 -69.46
C LEU A 38 8.43 -14.86 -69.13
N PHE A 39 8.40 -13.98 -70.13
CA PHE A 39 7.91 -12.60 -70.03
C PHE A 39 6.63 -12.38 -70.83
N GLY A 40 5.63 -13.25 -70.66
CA GLY A 40 4.29 -12.95 -71.16
C GLY A 40 3.80 -11.63 -70.56
N SER A 41 3.58 -10.60 -71.39
CA SER A 41 3.30 -9.22 -70.93
C SER A 41 2.14 -9.11 -69.92
N GLY A 42 1.24 -10.10 -69.86
CA GLY A 42 0.18 -10.19 -68.86
C GLY A 42 0.68 -10.39 -67.42
N LYS A 43 1.70 -11.24 -67.18
CA LYS A 43 2.27 -11.43 -65.84
C LYS A 43 3.02 -10.20 -65.37
N MET A 44 3.78 -9.55 -66.26
CA MET A 44 4.48 -8.31 -65.95
C MET A 44 3.51 -7.18 -65.59
N LYS A 45 2.45 -6.98 -66.40
CA LYS A 45 1.41 -5.98 -66.11
C LYS A 45 0.59 -6.27 -64.85
N SER A 46 0.50 -7.53 -64.44
CA SER A 46 -0.14 -7.92 -63.19
C SER A 46 0.75 -7.56 -61.99
N LEU A 47 2.04 -7.86 -62.08
CA LEU A 47 3.03 -7.53 -61.04
C LEU A 47 3.26 -6.01 -60.90
N GLU A 48 3.14 -5.26 -62.01
CA GLU A 48 3.19 -3.79 -61.99
C GLU A 48 1.99 -3.21 -61.21
N ARG A 49 0.77 -3.70 -61.48
CA ARG A 49 -0.42 -3.27 -60.73
C ARG A 49 -0.34 -3.64 -59.25
N GLU A 50 0.05 -4.88 -58.94
CA GLU A 50 0.20 -5.33 -57.56
C GLU A 50 1.25 -4.50 -56.81
N ASN A 51 2.34 -4.10 -57.46
CA ASN A 51 3.30 -3.16 -56.85
C ASN A 51 2.72 -1.77 -56.60
N GLU A 52 1.88 -1.28 -57.50
CA GLU A 52 1.24 0.03 -57.35
C GLU A 52 0.20 0.00 -56.23
N ASP A 53 -0.64 -1.04 -56.18
CA ASP A 53 -1.60 -1.27 -55.10
C ASP A 53 -0.88 -1.39 -53.73
N LEU A 54 0.23 -2.14 -53.66
CA LEU A 54 1.04 -2.25 -52.44
C LEU A 54 1.67 -0.92 -52.02
N ARG A 55 2.07 -0.07 -52.97
CA ARG A 55 2.62 1.26 -52.66
C ARG A 55 1.56 2.18 -52.08
N ASP A 56 0.36 2.16 -52.65
CA ASP A 56 -0.78 2.94 -52.14
C ASP A 56 -1.20 2.44 -50.75
N GLU A 57 -1.20 1.12 -50.55
CA GLU A 57 -1.44 0.51 -49.24
C GLU A 57 -0.37 0.91 -48.21
N ILE A 58 0.91 0.93 -48.59
CA ILE A 58 1.99 1.41 -47.70
C ILE A 58 1.78 2.89 -47.34
N ALA A 59 1.47 3.74 -48.32
CA ALA A 59 1.26 5.17 -48.07
C ALA A 59 0.09 5.44 -47.10
N THR A 60 -1.02 4.72 -47.27
CA THR A 60 -2.17 4.82 -46.36
C THR A 60 -1.87 4.28 -44.95
N HIS A 61 -1.10 3.20 -44.84
CA HIS A 61 -0.61 2.71 -43.56
C HIS A 61 0.34 3.71 -42.87
N GLU A 62 1.25 4.33 -43.62
CA GLU A 62 2.15 5.36 -43.08
C GLU A 62 1.36 6.57 -42.54
N GLU A 63 0.36 7.06 -43.29
CA GLU A 63 -0.49 8.16 -42.83
C GLU A 63 -1.27 7.79 -41.54
N THR A 64 -1.86 6.60 -41.50
CA THR A 64 -2.58 6.14 -40.31
C THR A 64 -1.67 5.93 -39.10
N ILE A 65 -0.43 5.47 -39.32
CA ILE A 65 0.60 5.37 -38.26
C ILE A 65 0.91 6.76 -37.72
N GLU A 66 1.14 7.77 -38.57
CA GLU A 66 1.42 9.14 -38.13
C GLU A 66 0.25 9.73 -37.32
N GLN A 67 -0.98 9.55 -37.78
CA GLN A 67 -2.17 10.00 -37.07
C GLN A 67 -2.32 9.31 -35.69
N LEU A 68 -2.06 8.00 -35.62
CA LEU A 68 -2.09 7.25 -34.37
C LEU A 68 -0.99 7.71 -33.42
N GLN A 69 0.23 7.97 -33.91
CA GLN A 69 1.33 8.50 -33.10
C GLN A 69 1.00 9.88 -32.53
N ALA A 70 0.43 10.78 -33.34
CA ALA A 70 -0.02 12.10 -32.89
C ALA A 70 -1.12 12.00 -31.80
N LYS A 71 -2.07 11.08 -31.99
CA LYS A 71 -3.13 10.82 -31.01
C LYS A 71 -2.58 10.26 -29.70
N ILE A 72 -1.64 9.31 -29.78
CA ILE A 72 -0.95 8.75 -28.61
C ILE A 72 -0.20 9.86 -27.86
N GLY A 73 0.53 10.73 -28.57
CA GLY A 73 1.23 11.86 -27.95
C GLY A 73 0.27 12.81 -27.23
N THR A 74 -0.87 13.13 -27.84
CA THR A 74 -1.92 13.97 -27.24
C THR A 74 -2.48 13.33 -25.97
N MET A 75 -2.88 12.06 -26.04
CA MET A 75 -3.42 11.32 -24.89
C MET A 75 -2.40 11.20 -23.74
N GLN A 76 -1.11 11.00 -24.05
CA GLN A 76 -0.05 10.96 -23.04
C GLN A 76 0.11 12.30 -22.32
N ASN A 77 0.05 13.41 -23.06
CA ASN A 77 0.16 14.74 -22.47
C ASN A 77 -1.07 15.08 -21.60
N GLU A 78 -2.28 14.79 -22.08
CA GLU A 78 -3.51 14.95 -21.31
C GLU A 78 -3.49 14.10 -20.04
N HIS A 79 -3.06 12.84 -20.14
CA HIS A 79 -2.92 11.96 -18.98
C HIS A 79 -1.91 12.51 -17.97
N ARG A 80 -0.73 12.96 -18.43
CA ARG A 80 0.29 13.57 -17.56
C ARG A 80 -0.27 14.80 -16.84
N GLN A 81 -1.00 15.65 -17.55
CA GLN A 81 -1.61 16.85 -16.95
C GLN A 81 -2.70 16.47 -15.94
N ALA A 82 -3.55 15.48 -16.25
CA ALA A 82 -4.56 14.98 -15.33
C ALA A 82 -3.94 14.42 -14.04
N MET A 83 -2.84 13.66 -14.14
CA MET A 83 -2.11 13.14 -12.99
C MET A 83 -1.52 14.27 -12.13
N MET A 84 -0.85 15.25 -12.74
CA MET A 84 -0.32 16.41 -12.01
C MET A 84 -1.43 17.22 -11.32
N ASN A 85 -2.58 17.41 -11.98
CA ASN A 85 -3.72 18.08 -11.39
C ASN A 85 -4.28 17.32 -10.18
N LYS A 86 -4.45 16.00 -10.30
CA LYS A 86 -4.91 15.15 -9.20
C LYS A 86 -3.94 15.20 -8.02
N GLU A 87 -2.65 15.11 -8.28
CA GLU A 87 -1.62 15.16 -7.24
C GLU A 87 -1.58 16.53 -6.54
N ASN A 88 -1.73 17.62 -7.30
CA ASN A 88 -1.86 18.97 -6.75
C ASN A 88 -3.10 19.13 -5.87
N GLU A 89 -4.26 18.61 -6.30
CA GLU A 89 -5.49 18.65 -5.50
C GLU A 89 -5.36 17.83 -4.22
N HIS A 90 -4.77 16.62 -4.30
CA HIS A 90 -4.48 15.82 -3.11
C HIS A 90 -3.57 16.55 -2.13
N ARG A 91 -2.51 17.20 -2.63
CA ARG A 91 -1.60 17.99 -1.80
C ARG A 91 -2.30 19.15 -1.10
N LYS A 92 -3.13 19.92 -1.82
CA LYS A 92 -3.92 21.02 -1.23
C LYS A 92 -4.86 20.52 -0.12
N VAL A 93 -5.51 19.37 -0.33
CA VAL A 93 -6.39 18.78 0.68
C VAL A 93 -5.61 18.37 1.93
N LEU A 94 -4.42 17.81 1.77
CA LEU A 94 -3.54 17.46 2.90
C LEU A 94 -3.09 18.72 3.66
N GLU A 95 -2.59 19.73 2.95
CA GLU A 95 -2.15 21.00 3.53
C GLU A 95 -3.29 21.69 4.29
N ALA A 96 -4.49 21.75 3.72
CA ALA A 96 -5.65 22.35 4.38
C ALA A 96 -6.07 21.57 5.63
N LYS A 97 -6.00 20.24 5.60
CA LYS A 97 -6.31 19.39 6.75
C LYS A 97 -5.26 19.57 7.86
N GLU A 98 -4.00 19.65 7.50
CA GLU A 98 -2.90 19.87 8.44
C GLU A 98 -2.97 21.26 9.09
N ALA A 99 -3.25 22.30 8.30
CA ALA A 99 -3.48 23.65 8.81
C ALA A 99 -4.62 23.68 9.83
N LYS A 100 -5.78 23.11 9.48
CA LYS A 100 -6.93 23.03 10.39
C LYS A 100 -6.62 22.24 11.66
N HIS A 101 -5.93 21.09 11.53
CA HIS A 101 -5.53 20.30 12.68
C HIS A 101 -4.60 21.08 13.62
N ASN A 102 -3.65 21.83 13.06
CA ASN A 102 -2.74 22.66 13.84
C ASN A 102 -3.46 23.82 14.53
N GLU A 103 -4.44 24.45 13.88
CA GLU A 103 -5.31 25.46 14.51
C GLU A 103 -6.08 24.88 15.69
N GLU A 104 -6.69 23.70 15.54
CA GLU A 104 -7.40 23.00 16.61
C GLU A 104 -6.46 22.65 17.78
N LEU A 105 -5.27 22.13 17.50
CA LEU A 105 -4.27 21.85 18.52
C LEU A 105 -3.82 23.11 19.26
N ASN A 106 -3.58 24.21 18.55
CA ASN A 106 -3.21 25.48 19.15
C ASN A 106 -4.33 26.03 20.04
N PHE A 107 -5.58 25.92 19.60
CA PHE A 107 -6.74 26.31 20.39
C PHE A 107 -6.88 25.46 21.66
N LEU A 108 -6.76 24.14 21.55
CA LEU A 108 -6.79 23.23 22.70
C LEU A 108 -5.66 23.51 23.68
N ASN A 109 -4.44 23.76 23.19
CA ASN A 109 -3.30 24.11 24.03
C ASN A 109 -3.52 25.45 24.75
N LEU A 110 -4.10 26.45 24.07
CA LEU A 110 -4.47 27.71 24.69
C LEU A 110 -5.50 27.52 25.81
N LEU A 111 -6.54 26.70 25.57
CA LEU A 111 -7.53 26.35 26.59
C LEU A 111 -6.89 25.61 27.78
N TYR A 112 -6.03 24.64 27.49
CA TYR A 112 -5.29 23.90 28.51
C TYR A 112 -4.40 24.81 29.38
N MET A 113 -3.67 25.74 28.76
CA MET A 113 -2.84 26.73 29.47
C MET A 113 -3.69 27.65 30.35
N LYS A 114 -4.83 28.14 29.85
CA LYS A 114 -5.78 28.94 30.65
C LYS A 114 -6.35 28.15 31.81
N ALA A 115 -6.79 26.92 31.56
CA ALA A 115 -7.34 26.04 32.59
C ALA A 115 -6.30 25.75 33.68
N ARG A 116 -5.05 25.44 33.32
CA ARG A 116 -3.96 25.23 34.29
C ARG A 116 -3.63 26.50 35.09
N ARG A 117 -3.77 27.68 34.49
CA ARG A 117 -3.56 28.96 35.19
C ARG A 117 -4.68 29.26 36.19
N TRP A 118 -5.93 28.95 35.86
CA TRP A 118 -7.08 29.18 36.74
C TRP A 118 -7.27 28.08 37.79
N PHE A 119 -6.87 26.86 37.46
CA PHE A 119 -7.00 25.68 38.31
C PHE A 119 -5.63 25.03 38.49
N PRO A 120 -4.83 25.46 39.49
CA PRO A 120 -3.48 24.94 39.72
C PRO A 120 -3.44 23.42 39.92
N ASP A 121 -4.51 22.85 40.48
CA ASP A 121 -4.65 21.43 40.79
C ASP A 121 -5.09 20.57 39.60
N LEU A 122 -5.43 21.17 38.46
CA LEU A 122 -5.94 20.45 37.29
C LEU A 122 -5.00 19.33 36.82
N ALA A 123 -3.69 19.60 36.86
CA ALA A 123 -2.68 18.61 36.45
C ALA A 123 -2.71 17.37 37.34
N ASP A 124 -2.85 17.54 38.65
CA ASP A 124 -2.93 16.43 39.59
C ASP A 124 -4.28 15.70 39.45
N LEU A 125 -5.38 16.43 39.28
CA LEU A 125 -6.71 15.84 39.08
C LEU A 125 -6.78 14.96 37.82
N LEU A 126 -6.24 15.42 36.68
CA LEU A 126 -6.18 14.63 35.44
C LEU A 126 -5.32 13.36 35.61
N LYS A 127 -4.23 13.47 36.37
CA LYS A 127 -3.39 12.32 36.69
C LYS A 127 -4.14 11.32 37.57
N ILE A 128 -4.84 11.79 38.60
CA ILE A 128 -5.64 10.94 39.49
C ILE A 128 -6.81 10.32 38.74
N GLU A 129 -7.47 11.02 37.81
CA GLU A 129 -8.54 10.46 36.97
C GLU A 129 -8.02 9.24 36.18
N LYS A 130 -6.84 9.37 35.58
CA LYS A 130 -6.19 8.28 34.86
C LYS A 130 -5.88 7.10 35.79
N GLU A 131 -5.25 7.38 36.93
CA GLU A 131 -4.95 6.35 37.94
C GLU A 131 -6.23 5.65 38.43
N CYS A 132 -7.30 6.41 38.69
CA CYS A 132 -8.63 5.91 39.04
C CYS A 132 -9.18 4.94 37.98
N SER A 133 -9.09 5.30 36.70
CA SER A 133 -9.56 4.43 35.61
C SER A 133 -8.76 3.12 35.54
N GLU A 134 -7.44 3.17 35.77
CA GLU A 134 -6.58 1.98 35.74
C GLU A 134 -6.86 1.00 36.88
N ILE A 135 -7.26 1.51 38.04
CA ILE A 135 -7.60 0.69 39.23
C ILE A 135 -9.08 0.27 39.26
N GLY A 136 -9.90 0.70 38.30
CA GLY A 136 -11.32 0.31 38.20
C GLY A 136 -12.33 1.26 38.85
N ILE A 137 -11.93 2.49 39.19
CA ILE A 137 -12.85 3.57 39.54
C ILE A 137 -13.32 4.22 38.23
N ASN A 138 -14.63 4.14 37.96
CA ASN A 138 -15.22 4.76 36.77
C ASN A 138 -15.36 6.29 36.93
N SER A 139 -15.62 6.99 35.82
CA SER A 139 -15.75 8.45 35.80
C SER A 139 -16.86 8.99 36.71
N SER A 140 -17.95 8.23 36.90
CA SER A 140 -19.04 8.61 37.81
C SER A 140 -18.55 8.67 39.25
N ASN A 141 -17.89 7.61 39.71
CA ASN A 141 -17.31 7.52 41.05
C ASN A 141 -16.15 8.50 41.24
N PHE A 142 -15.35 8.77 40.20
CA PHE A 142 -14.31 9.80 40.27
C PHE A 142 -14.93 11.20 40.45
N SER A 143 -16.01 11.51 39.74
CA SER A 143 -16.66 12.83 39.80
C SER A 143 -17.15 13.19 41.20
N THR A 144 -17.56 12.20 42.00
CA THR A 144 -17.97 12.45 43.39
C THR A 144 -16.80 12.86 44.27
N LEU A 145 -15.56 12.48 43.94
CA LEU A 145 -14.36 12.81 44.72
C LEU A 145 -13.85 14.24 44.49
N LEU A 146 -14.38 14.94 43.48
CA LEU A 146 -13.97 16.30 43.13
C LEU A 146 -14.42 17.36 44.15
N ASP A 147 -15.32 17.01 45.08
CA ASP A 147 -15.70 17.86 46.20
C ASP A 147 -14.70 17.81 47.38
N TYR A 148 -13.62 17.01 47.23
CA TYR A 148 -12.58 16.78 48.23
C TYR A 148 -13.08 16.19 49.56
N LYS A 149 -14.29 15.61 49.57
CA LYS A 149 -14.86 14.95 50.74
C LYS A 149 -14.60 13.45 50.70
N GLU A 150 -14.80 12.84 51.86
CA GLU A 150 -14.76 11.39 52.01
C GLU A 150 -16.06 10.76 51.51
N HIS A 151 -15.92 9.81 50.59
CA HIS A 151 -17.03 9.02 50.06
C HIS A 151 -16.82 7.55 50.38
N LYS A 152 -17.92 6.84 50.69
CA LYS A 152 -17.86 5.40 50.95
C LYS A 152 -17.95 4.64 49.63
N PHE A 153 -16.90 3.91 49.31
CA PHE A 153 -16.80 3.11 48.10
C PHE A 153 -17.10 1.64 48.38
N ASN A 154 -17.88 1.05 47.48
CA ASN A 154 -18.17 -0.38 47.43
C ASN A 154 -17.78 -0.90 46.04
N GLY A 155 -16.97 -1.94 45.99
CA GLY A 155 -16.53 -2.53 44.74
C GLY A 155 -15.13 -3.11 44.81
N ASN A 156 -14.55 -3.39 43.64
CA ASN A 156 -13.23 -3.99 43.55
C ASN A 156 -12.24 -2.98 42.96
N LEU A 157 -11.11 -2.81 43.62
CA LEU A 157 -9.98 -2.08 43.08
C LEU A 157 -8.91 -3.03 42.56
N PHE A 158 -8.48 -2.83 41.33
CA PHE A 158 -7.36 -3.52 40.74
C PHE A 158 -6.06 -2.84 41.12
N SER A 159 -5.09 -3.61 41.62
CA SER A 159 -3.72 -3.17 41.82
C SER A 159 -2.89 -3.56 40.58
N PRO A 160 -2.40 -2.59 39.79
CA PRO A 160 -1.50 -2.87 38.68
C PRO A 160 -0.17 -3.48 39.15
N GLU A 161 0.37 -2.99 40.28
CA GLU A 161 1.65 -3.47 40.84
C GLU A 161 1.59 -4.95 41.26
N HIS A 162 0.46 -5.40 41.82
CA HIS A 162 0.29 -6.79 42.28
C HIS A 162 -0.55 -7.66 41.33
N ARG A 163 -1.05 -7.10 40.23
CA ARG A 163 -1.96 -7.74 39.25
C ARG A 163 -3.14 -8.46 39.90
N ARG A 164 -3.76 -7.84 40.90
CA ARG A 164 -4.81 -8.47 41.70
C ARG A 164 -5.90 -7.48 42.07
N LYS A 165 -7.13 -7.99 42.24
CA LYS A 165 -8.26 -7.21 42.74
C LYS A 165 -8.39 -7.34 44.25
N PHE A 166 -8.68 -6.24 44.90
CA PHE A 166 -9.00 -6.15 46.32
C PHE A 166 -10.43 -5.63 46.46
N GLU A 167 -11.23 -6.33 47.26
CA GLU A 167 -12.62 -5.96 47.53
C GLU A 167 -12.67 -4.87 48.60
N LEU A 168 -13.45 -3.83 48.35
CA LEU A 168 -13.71 -2.72 49.25
C LEU A 168 -15.20 -2.74 49.60
N ASN A 169 -15.47 -2.73 50.90
CA ASN A 169 -16.81 -2.73 51.47
C ASN A 169 -16.92 -1.56 52.44
N ASN A 170 -17.72 -0.56 52.06
CA ASN A 170 -17.94 0.68 52.79
C ASN A 170 -16.62 1.40 53.15
N THR A 171 -15.63 1.32 52.24
CA THR A 171 -14.28 1.83 52.49
C THR A 171 -14.23 3.30 52.10
N PRO A 172 -13.72 4.19 52.97
CA PRO A 172 -13.63 5.58 52.63
C PRO A 172 -12.54 5.88 51.60
N ILE A 173 -12.91 6.66 50.59
CA ILE A 173 -12.02 7.16 49.54
C ILE A 173 -12.14 8.68 49.44
N GLN A 174 -11.03 9.35 49.15
CA GLN A 174 -10.98 10.81 49.05
C GLN A 174 -9.76 11.27 48.26
N ILE A 175 -9.86 12.44 47.64
CA ILE A 175 -8.72 13.15 47.08
C ILE A 175 -8.24 14.17 48.10
N VAL A 176 -6.97 14.07 48.51
CA VAL A 176 -6.39 14.91 49.56
C VAL A 176 -5.08 15.49 49.08
N ARG A 177 -4.78 16.72 49.55
CA ARG A 177 -3.45 17.30 49.38
C ARG A 177 -2.50 16.72 50.41
N ASP A 178 -1.45 16.05 49.91
CA ASP A 178 -0.43 15.42 50.73
C ASP A 178 0.69 16.41 51.09
N THR A 179 1.65 15.97 51.89
CA THR A 179 2.81 16.73 52.39
C THR A 179 3.70 17.33 51.30
N ASP A 180 3.68 16.76 50.09
CA ASP A 180 4.37 17.28 48.90
C ASP A 180 3.56 18.36 48.16
N ASN A 181 2.48 18.85 48.77
CA ASN A 181 1.55 19.86 48.24
C ASN A 181 0.81 19.41 46.96
N ARG A 182 0.85 18.11 46.62
CA ARG A 182 0.15 17.53 45.47
C ARG A 182 -1.10 16.79 45.90
N LEU A 183 -2.10 16.75 45.02
CA LEU A 183 -3.28 15.93 45.26
C LEU A 183 -2.96 14.45 45.01
N LYS A 184 -3.47 13.58 45.88
CA LYS A 184 -3.38 12.13 45.75
C LYS A 184 -4.71 11.47 46.13
N LEU A 185 -4.97 10.30 45.54
CA LEU A 185 -6.06 9.44 45.96
C LEU A 185 -5.69 8.70 47.24
N HIS A 186 -6.53 8.84 48.26
CA HIS A 186 -6.40 8.11 49.52
C HIS A 186 -7.54 7.11 49.66
N ILE A 187 -7.19 5.92 50.17
CA ILE A 187 -8.12 4.87 50.55
C ILE A 187 -7.89 4.58 52.02
N ASN A 188 -8.94 4.68 52.83
CA ASN A 188 -8.86 4.54 54.28
C ASN A 188 -7.77 5.44 54.90
N HIS A 189 -7.77 6.71 54.47
CA HIS A 189 -6.84 7.77 54.85
C HIS A 189 -5.36 7.54 54.48
N LYS A 190 -5.05 6.51 53.68
CA LYS A 190 -3.69 6.23 53.21
C LYS A 190 -3.57 6.46 51.71
N PRO A 191 -2.43 6.95 51.21
CA PRO A 191 -2.16 7.00 49.77
C PRO A 191 -2.40 5.63 49.13
N ILE A 192 -3.03 5.62 47.95
CA ILE A 192 -3.45 4.38 47.28
C ILE A 192 -2.34 3.32 47.16
N LYS A 193 -1.11 3.74 46.85
CA LYS A 193 0.03 2.84 46.73
C LYS A 193 0.36 2.13 48.05
N GLU A 194 0.38 2.89 49.15
CA GLU A 194 0.61 2.34 50.49
C GLU A 194 -0.52 1.41 50.89
N TRP A 195 -1.77 1.79 50.59
CA TRP A 195 -2.92 0.94 50.84
C TRP A 195 -2.82 -0.40 50.11
N PHE A 196 -2.48 -0.42 48.82
CA PHE A 196 -2.29 -1.68 48.08
C PHE A 196 -1.17 -2.55 48.66
N MET A 197 -0.05 -1.95 49.03
CA MET A 197 1.07 -2.68 49.67
C MET A 197 0.63 -3.34 50.97
N GLU A 198 -0.13 -2.66 51.81
CA GLU A 198 -0.66 -3.23 53.06
C GLU A 198 -1.64 -4.37 52.80
N GLN A 199 -2.55 -4.23 51.83
CA GLN A 199 -3.46 -5.32 51.48
C GLN A 199 -2.72 -6.54 50.93
N TRP A 200 -1.69 -6.31 50.13
CA TRP A 200 -0.83 -7.38 49.61
C TRP A 200 -0.08 -8.09 50.73
N GLU A 201 0.49 -7.36 51.68
CA GLU A 201 1.23 -7.95 52.79
C GLU A 201 0.32 -8.75 53.73
N LYS A 202 -0.87 -8.24 54.05
CA LYS A 202 -1.89 -8.98 54.80
C LYS A 202 -2.27 -10.28 54.09
N LEU A 203 -2.43 -10.23 52.77
CA LEU A 203 -2.73 -11.41 51.96
C LEU A 203 -1.57 -12.42 52.01
N ARG A 204 -0.32 -11.97 51.89
CA ARG A 204 0.86 -12.85 52.00
C ARG A 204 0.96 -13.52 53.36
N GLN A 205 0.78 -12.77 54.45
CA GLN A 205 0.83 -13.33 55.80
C GLN A 205 -0.30 -14.34 56.06
N ALA A 206 -1.49 -14.11 55.53
CA ALA A 206 -2.60 -15.06 55.63
C ALA A 206 -2.28 -16.39 54.94
N ILE A 207 -1.55 -16.36 53.81
CA ILE A 207 -1.12 -17.55 53.06
C ILE A 207 0.05 -18.25 53.76
N HIS A 208 0.97 -17.51 54.39
CA HIS A 208 2.17 -18.07 55.06
C HIS A 208 1.92 -18.57 56.49
N ARG A 209 0.69 -18.58 57.00
CA ARG A 209 0.42 -19.22 58.31
C ARG A 209 0.66 -20.73 58.19
N PRO A 210 1.63 -21.31 58.93
CA PRO A 210 1.78 -22.76 58.98
C PRO A 210 0.49 -23.34 59.56
N MET A 211 -0.08 -24.31 58.86
CA MET A 211 -1.17 -25.14 59.36
C MET A 211 -0.71 -25.74 60.69
N GLN A 212 -1.33 -25.35 61.81
CA GLN A 212 -0.97 -25.90 63.11
C GLN A 212 -1.05 -27.43 63.02
N PRO A 213 -0.01 -28.17 63.47
CA PRO A 213 -0.08 -29.63 63.45
C PRO A 213 -1.29 -30.07 64.30
N PRO A 214 -2.06 -31.08 63.84
CA PRO A 214 -3.25 -31.52 64.53
C PRO A 214 -2.89 -31.91 65.97
N LYS A 215 -3.63 -31.37 66.94
CA LYS A 215 -3.45 -31.67 68.37
C LYS A 215 -3.45 -33.18 68.57
N GLN A 216 -2.30 -33.73 68.97
CA GLN A 216 -2.23 -35.12 69.44
C GLN A 216 -3.12 -35.25 70.68
N ASN A 217 -4.29 -35.87 70.50
CA ASN A 217 -5.11 -36.36 71.60
C ASN A 217 -4.32 -37.42 72.37
N ARG A 218 -3.66 -37.02 73.46
CA ARG A 218 -3.22 -37.95 74.51
C ARG A 218 -4.42 -38.24 75.41
N GLY A 219 -5.11 -39.33 75.11
CA GLY A 219 -6.22 -39.81 75.92
C GLY A 219 -6.52 -41.27 75.65
N MET A 220 -5.68 -42.18 76.13
CA MET A 220 -6.09 -43.53 76.49
C MET A 220 -5.44 -43.90 77.82
N LYS A 221 -6.28 -44.00 78.86
CA LYS A 221 -6.05 -44.82 80.04
C LYS A 221 -7.27 -45.71 80.18
N LEU A 222 -7.09 -47.00 79.94
CA LEU A 222 -7.54 -48.15 80.74
C LEU A 222 -6.56 -49.29 80.46
#